data_AF-A0A5D2MS23-F1
#
_entry.id   AF-A0A5D2MS23-F1
#
_cell.length_a   1.000
_cell.length_b   1.000
_cell.length_c   1.000
_cell.angle_alpha   90.00
_cell.angle_beta   90.00
_cell.angle_gamma   90.00
#
_symmetry.space_group_name_H-M   'P 1'
#
loop_
_entity.id
_entity.type
_entity.pdbx_description
1 polymer ?
#
loop_
_entity_poly.entity_id
_entity_poly.type
_entity_poly.pdbx_seq_one_letter_code
_entity_poly.pdbx_strand_id
1 'polypeptide(L)'
;MAASYHARSNSLPSRQHPIVSQIDENLNRLRASQSASTSSSIGHNLSGLQDLHECVHVLLQFPLTQQALDQEKRREMVEELLDGSLMLLDLCTTAKDALLQTKECTRELQSILRRRPVISVLRDVEAVTISVLESVLSFISGPEAESKSCRWPLVSKLMHQKKVMCEEEQKANEILSAEAAVRSCTKSENMKHVENVQKELQSSELSIQDLEEGLETLSRRMIKTRVTVLNIISC
;
A
#
# COMPACT_ATOMS: atom_id res chain seq x y z
N MET A 1 -17.08 29.00 78.86
CA MET A 1 -16.09 28.42 77.93
C MET A 1 -16.84 28.14 76.62
N ALA A 2 -16.74 29.02 75.63
CA ALA A 2 -17.48 28.88 74.37
C ALA A 2 -16.60 28.18 73.34
N ALA A 3 -17.07 27.07 72.78
CA ALA A 3 -16.36 26.32 71.74
C ALA A 3 -16.53 27.04 70.39
N SER A 4 -15.40 27.40 69.78
CA SER A 4 -15.31 27.93 68.42
C SER A 4 -15.55 26.80 67.42
N TYR A 5 -16.60 26.89 66.61
CA TYR A 5 -16.84 25.99 65.49
C TYR A 5 -16.13 26.54 64.24
N HIS A 6 -15.04 25.90 63.83
CA HIS A 6 -14.46 26.10 62.51
C HIS A 6 -15.21 25.26 61.48
N ALA A 7 -16.09 25.89 60.71
CA ALA A 7 -16.61 25.31 59.48
C ALA A 7 -15.45 25.19 58.47
N ARG A 8 -14.94 23.96 58.26
CA ARG A 8 -14.00 23.65 57.18
C ARG A 8 -14.80 23.42 55.90
N SER A 9 -14.71 24.36 54.97
CA SER A 9 -15.25 24.20 53.62
C SER A 9 -14.49 23.07 52.90
N ASN A 10 -15.15 21.94 52.68
CA ASN A 10 -14.62 20.89 51.83
C ASN A 10 -14.88 21.27 50.37
N SER A 11 -13.84 21.71 49.65
CA SER A 11 -13.90 21.82 48.20
C SER A 11 -13.96 20.42 47.58
N LEU A 12 -15.09 20.08 46.97
CA LEU A 12 -15.20 18.89 46.12
C LEU A 12 -14.19 18.99 44.97
N PRO A 13 -13.55 17.90 44.54
CA PRO A 13 -12.65 17.94 43.40
C PRO A 13 -13.42 18.45 42.17
N SER A 14 -12.86 19.49 41.53
CA SER A 14 -13.39 20.08 40.30
C SER A 14 -13.56 18.97 39.26
N ARG A 15 -14.79 18.70 38.84
CA ARG A 15 -15.04 17.73 37.76
C ARG A 15 -14.41 18.32 36.48
N GLN A 16 -13.38 17.69 35.94
CA GLN A 16 -12.75 18.14 34.70
C GLN A 16 -13.79 18.18 33.58
N HIS A 17 -13.73 19.21 32.75
CA HIS A 17 -14.66 19.38 31.63
C HIS A 17 -14.49 18.20 30.65
N PRO A 18 -15.58 17.60 30.11
CA PRO A 18 -15.50 16.40 29.27
C PRO A 18 -14.50 16.51 28.10
N ILE A 19 -14.37 17.70 27.51
CA ILE A 19 -13.43 17.94 26.41
C ILE A 19 -11.96 17.82 26.82
N VAL A 20 -11.62 18.21 28.06
CA VAL A 20 -10.24 18.17 28.55
C VAL A 20 -9.83 16.72 28.77
N SER A 21 -10.74 15.91 29.32
CA SER A 21 -10.53 14.46 29.44
C SER A 21 -10.35 13.79 28.08
N GLN A 22 -11.08 14.23 27.04
CA GLN A 22 -10.95 13.68 25.69
C GLN A 22 -9.60 14.06 25.03
N ILE A 23 -9.11 15.28 25.26
CA ILE A 23 -7.78 15.71 24.83
C ILE A 23 -6.70 14.84 25.49
N ASP A 24 -6.77 14.65 26.81
CA ASP A 24 -5.82 13.81 27.55
C ASP A 24 -5.83 12.36 27.06
N GLU A 25 -7.01 11.80 26.79
CA GLU A 25 -7.15 10.44 26.25
C GLU A 25 -6.51 10.32 24.86
N ASN A 26 -6.72 11.29 23.98
CA ASN A 26 -6.10 11.32 22.65
C ASN A 26 -4.58 11.44 22.73
N LEU A 27 -4.05 12.28 23.63
CA LEU A 27 -2.61 12.43 23.85
C LEU A 27 -1.97 11.15 24.40
N ASN A 28 -2.63 10.49 25.36
CA ASN A 28 -2.16 9.22 25.91
C ASN A 28 -2.15 8.11 24.85
N ARG A 29 -3.17 8.06 24.00
CA ARG A 29 -3.25 7.13 22.87
C ARG A 29 -2.08 7.35 21.89
N LEU A 30 -1.83 8.59 21.48
CA LEU A 30 -0.72 8.96 20.58
C LEU A 30 0.67 8.68 21.19
N ARG A 31 0.80 8.83 22.51
CA ARG A 31 2.04 8.49 23.21
C ARG A 31 2.28 6.98 23.25
N ALA A 32 1.23 6.19 23.46
CA ALA A 32 1.34 4.74 23.50
C ALA A 32 1.76 4.17 22.13
N SER A 33 1.26 4.75 21.05
CA SER A 33 1.57 4.32 19.69
C SER A 33 2.98 4.68 19.21
N GLN A 34 3.61 5.71 19.77
CA GLN A 34 5.00 6.07 19.45
C GLN A 34 6.02 4.94 19.76
N SER A 35 5.69 4.08 20.73
CA SER A 35 6.56 2.95 21.11
C SER A 35 6.44 1.74 20.16
N ALA A 36 5.44 1.70 19.29
CA ALA A 36 5.16 0.59 18.38
C ALA A 36 5.51 0.97 16.93
N SER A 37 6.73 0.64 16.49
CA SER A 37 7.21 0.92 15.12
C SER A 37 6.76 -0.15 14.13
N THR A 38 5.51 -0.09 13.68
CA THR A 38 4.98 -0.88 12.56
C THR A 38 4.26 0.02 11.55
N SER A 39 4.22 -0.33 10.26
CA SER A 39 3.57 0.49 9.21
C SER A 39 2.06 0.70 9.44
N SER A 40 1.38 -0.26 10.06
CA SER A 40 0.00 -0.11 10.57
C SER A 40 -0.15 1.02 11.59
N SER A 41 0.97 1.56 12.10
CA SER A 41 0.93 2.56 13.16
C SER A 41 0.64 3.98 12.69
N ILE A 42 1.00 4.29 11.45
CA ILE A 42 0.99 5.66 10.94
C ILE A 42 -0.46 6.13 10.68
N GLY A 43 -1.30 5.29 10.08
CA GLY A 43 -2.70 5.62 9.81
C GLY A 43 -3.50 5.93 11.10
N HIS A 44 -3.29 5.15 12.16
CA HIS A 44 -3.97 5.41 13.43
C HIS A 44 -3.40 6.63 14.18
N ASN A 45 -2.13 6.97 13.95
CA ASN A 45 -1.55 8.20 14.49
C ASN A 45 -2.14 9.42 13.80
N LEU A 46 -2.33 9.37 12.49
CA LEU A 46 -3.00 10.42 11.73
C LEU A 46 -4.45 10.62 12.18
N SER A 47 -5.20 9.53 12.38
CA SER A 47 -6.57 9.63 12.91
C SER A 47 -6.59 10.18 14.34
N GLY A 48 -5.68 9.73 15.21
CA GLY A 48 -5.56 10.25 16.57
C GLY A 48 -5.22 11.74 16.62
N LEU A 49 -4.33 12.22 15.74
CA LEU A 49 -4.01 13.65 15.60
C LEU A 49 -5.20 14.44 15.08
N GLN A 50 -5.92 13.89 14.12
CA GLN A 50 -7.13 14.48 13.59
C GLN A 50 -8.21 14.65 14.67
N ASP A 51 -8.43 13.64 15.52
CA ASP A 51 -9.36 13.70 16.66
C ASP A 51 -8.93 14.75 17.68
N LEU A 52 -7.62 14.79 18.00
CA LEU A 52 -7.05 15.78 18.90
C LEU A 52 -7.28 17.21 18.39
N HIS A 53 -7.04 17.45 17.10
CA HIS A 53 -7.27 18.76 16.48
C HIS A 53 -8.75 19.17 16.52
N GLU A 54 -9.67 18.22 16.41
CA GLU A 54 -11.11 18.50 16.53
C GLU A 54 -11.46 18.91 17.97
N CYS A 55 -10.95 18.19 18.98
CA CYS A 55 -11.15 18.56 20.38
C CYS A 55 -10.57 19.96 20.69
N VAL A 56 -9.37 20.26 20.18
CA VAL A 56 -8.75 21.58 20.33
C VAL A 56 -9.58 22.65 19.65
N HIS A 57 -10.08 22.38 18.44
CA HIS A 57 -10.93 23.33 17.72
C HIS A 57 -12.21 23.66 18.49
N VAL A 58 -12.88 22.66 19.07
CA VAL A 58 -14.07 22.89 19.91
C VAL A 58 -13.71 23.64 21.20
N LEU A 59 -12.57 23.33 21.83
CA LEU A 59 -12.10 24.05 23.01
C LEU A 59 -11.86 25.55 22.73
N LEU A 60 -11.33 25.88 21.55
CA LEU A 60 -11.11 27.26 21.09
C LEU A 60 -12.40 28.04 20.85
N GLN A 61 -13.54 27.37 20.68
CA GLN A 61 -14.84 28.04 20.54
C GLN A 61 -15.42 28.52 21.87
N PHE A 62 -14.87 28.10 23.01
CA PHE A 62 -15.37 28.54 24.32
C PHE A 62 -14.93 29.97 24.66
N PRO A 63 -15.84 30.85 25.13
CA PRO A 63 -15.51 32.23 25.47
C PRO A 63 -14.38 32.37 26.50
N LEU A 64 -14.34 31.48 27.49
CA LEU A 64 -13.28 31.46 28.50
C LEU A 64 -11.90 31.18 27.89
N THR A 65 -11.83 30.29 26.89
CA THR A 65 -10.59 29.99 26.17
C THR A 65 -10.18 31.17 25.30
N GLN A 66 -11.13 31.84 24.66
CA GLN A 66 -10.88 33.02 23.83
C GLN A 66 -10.35 34.19 24.66
N GLN A 67 -11.03 34.51 25.77
CA GLN A 67 -10.58 35.53 26.72
C GLN A 67 -9.22 35.19 27.34
N ALA A 68 -8.92 33.90 27.51
CA ALA A 68 -7.63 33.41 27.98
C ALA A 68 -6.50 33.67 26.97
N LEU A 69 -6.78 33.56 25.66
CA LEU A 69 -5.83 33.73 24.56
C LEU A 69 -5.60 35.20 24.20
N ASP A 70 -6.61 36.04 24.39
CA ASP A 70 -6.58 37.49 24.13
C ASP A 70 -5.74 38.30 25.15
N GLN A 71 -5.27 37.66 26.24
CA GLN A 71 -4.39 38.35 27.18
C GLN A 71 -3.03 38.65 26.54
N GLU A 72 -2.62 39.92 26.48
CA GLU A 72 -1.33 40.38 25.92
C GLU A 72 -0.12 39.59 26.46
N LYS A 73 -0.16 39.16 27.73
CA LYS A 73 0.90 38.33 28.34
C LYS A 73 1.07 36.94 27.71
N ARG A 74 0.09 36.46 26.94
CA ARG A 74 0.10 35.15 26.28
C ARG A 74 0.30 35.23 24.77
N ARG A 75 0.49 36.44 24.23
CA ARG A 75 0.68 36.65 22.79
C ARG A 75 1.94 35.95 22.26
N GLU A 76 3.05 36.04 22.97
CA GLU A 76 4.32 35.37 22.61
C GLU A 76 4.16 33.83 22.55
N MET A 77 3.51 33.24 23.56
CA MET A 77 3.23 31.80 23.58
C MET A 77 2.29 31.37 22.43
N VAL A 78 1.32 32.23 22.06
CA VAL A 78 0.43 31.95 20.92
C VAL A 78 1.17 32.08 19.59
N GLU A 79 2.06 33.06 19.44
CA GLU A 79 2.93 33.21 18.27
C GLU A 79 3.86 32.00 18.12
N GLU A 80 4.53 31.55 19.19
CA GLU A 80 5.33 30.31 19.17
C GLU A 80 4.50 29.08 18.78
N LEU A 81 3.27 28.96 19.30
CA LEU A 81 2.37 27.87 18.94
C LEU A 81 1.98 27.92 17.45
N LEU A 82 1.71 29.12 16.94
CA LEU A 82 1.42 29.33 15.53
C LEU A 82 2.66 28.97 14.70
N ASP A 83 3.84 29.46 15.03
CA ASP A 83 5.06 29.12 14.29
C ASP A 83 5.34 27.61 14.28
N GLY A 84 5.18 26.95 15.43
CA GLY A 84 5.25 25.48 15.53
C GLY A 84 4.21 24.77 14.64
N SER A 85 2.98 25.27 14.57
CA SER A 85 1.95 24.72 13.67
C SER A 85 2.30 24.90 12.19
N LEU A 86 2.99 25.98 11.83
CA LEU A 86 3.45 26.22 10.46
C LEU A 86 4.55 25.24 10.09
N MET A 87 5.53 25.03 10.97
CA MET A 87 6.57 24.01 10.78
C MET A 87 5.98 22.61 10.57
N LEU A 88 4.93 22.26 11.31
CA LEU A 88 4.24 20.98 11.15
C LEU A 88 3.49 20.89 9.80
N LEU A 89 2.92 21.99 9.30
CA LEU A 89 2.30 22.03 7.97
C LEU A 89 3.32 21.87 6.84
N ASP A 90 4.50 22.48 6.97
CA ASP A 90 5.61 22.31 6.01
C ASP A 90 6.11 20.87 6.01
N LEU A 91 6.17 20.24 7.19
CA LEU A 91 6.47 18.81 7.29
C LEU A 91 5.40 17.94 6.64
N CYS A 92 4.11 18.26 6.81
CA CYS A 92 3.02 17.55 6.12
C CYS A 92 3.15 17.67 4.59
N THR A 93 3.50 18.86 4.09
CA THR A 93 3.76 19.09 2.66
C THR A 93 4.92 18.24 2.18
N THR A 94 6.06 18.28 2.88
CA THR A 94 7.26 17.49 2.56
C THR A 94 6.97 15.98 2.57
N ALA A 95 6.21 15.50 3.57
CA ALA A 95 5.81 14.10 3.66
C ALA A 95 4.89 13.69 2.50
N LYS A 96 3.94 14.55 2.12
CA LYS A 96 3.05 14.32 0.98
C LYS A 96 3.83 14.25 -0.33
N ASP A 97 4.80 15.14 -0.55
CA ASP A 97 5.66 15.11 -1.74
C ASP A 97 6.50 13.83 -1.82
N ALA A 98 7.04 13.37 -0.69
CA ALA A 98 7.78 12.11 -0.61
C ALA A 98 6.88 10.89 -0.91
N LEU A 99 5.63 10.90 -0.43
CA LEU A 99 4.65 9.87 -0.75
C LEU A 99 4.31 9.85 -2.24
N LEU A 100 4.07 11.02 -2.83
CA LEU A 100 3.81 11.16 -4.28
C LEU A 100 4.97 10.62 -5.11
N GLN A 101 6.22 10.93 -4.74
CA GLN A 101 7.41 10.39 -5.39
C GLN A 101 7.51 8.87 -5.25
N THR A 102 7.22 8.35 -4.06
CA THR A 102 7.22 6.89 -3.80
C THR A 102 6.16 6.18 -4.63
N LYS A 103 4.99 6.80 -4.80
CA LYS A 103 3.89 6.31 -5.62
C LYS A 103 4.23 6.29 -7.11
N GLU A 104 4.88 7.34 -7.60
CA GLU A 104 5.39 7.40 -8.97
C GLU A 104 6.42 6.30 -9.23
N CYS A 105 7.41 6.15 -8.35
CA CYS A 105 8.39 5.06 -8.41
C CYS A 105 7.71 3.68 -8.39
N THR A 106 6.69 3.50 -7.55
CA THR A 106 5.90 2.25 -7.51
C THR A 106 5.22 1.96 -8.85
N ARG A 107 4.61 2.97 -9.48
CA ARG A 107 3.98 2.85 -10.81
C ARG A 107 5.00 2.58 -11.91
N GLU A 108 6.18 3.21 -11.85
CA GLU A 108 7.28 2.93 -12.76
C GLU A 108 7.76 1.49 -12.66
N LEU A 109 7.96 0.98 -11.44
CA LEU A 109 8.32 -0.41 -11.20
C LEU A 109 7.25 -1.38 -11.72
N GLN A 110 5.96 -1.10 -11.47
CA GLN A 110 4.87 -1.88 -12.05
C GLN A 110 4.89 -1.86 -13.59
N SER A 111 5.18 -0.71 -14.18
CA SER A 111 5.32 -0.56 -15.64
C SER A 111 6.50 -1.35 -16.18
N ILE A 112 7.66 -1.31 -15.52
CA ILE A 112 8.86 -2.10 -15.89
C ILE A 112 8.57 -3.60 -15.81
N LEU A 113 7.90 -4.05 -14.75
CA LEU A 113 7.52 -5.45 -14.56
C LEU A 113 6.52 -5.91 -15.63
N ARG A 114 5.57 -5.06 -16.04
CA ARG A 114 4.68 -5.34 -17.18
C ARG A 114 5.40 -5.34 -18.53
N ARG A 115 6.36 -4.44 -18.72
CA ARG A 115 7.06 -4.22 -19.99
C ARG A 115 8.20 -5.20 -20.24
N ARG A 116 8.69 -5.94 -19.24
CA ARG A 116 9.63 -7.07 -19.45
C ARG A 116 8.83 -8.23 -20.06
N PRO A 117 8.76 -8.33 -21.41
CA PRO A 117 7.79 -9.15 -22.11
C PRO A 117 8.33 -10.57 -22.30
N VAL A 118 9.48 -10.92 -21.70
CA VAL A 118 10.06 -12.26 -21.83
C VAL A 118 9.02 -13.30 -21.41
N ILE A 119 8.21 -13.01 -20.40
CA ILE A 119 7.16 -13.92 -19.92
C ILE A 119 5.94 -13.94 -20.85
N SER A 120 5.49 -12.79 -21.39
CA SER A 120 4.35 -12.76 -22.31
C SER A 120 4.71 -13.37 -23.67
N VAL A 121 5.88 -13.02 -24.21
CA VAL A 121 6.42 -13.57 -25.45
C VAL A 121 6.69 -15.06 -25.30
N LEU A 122 7.22 -15.54 -24.16
CA LEU A 122 7.38 -16.98 -23.94
C LEU A 122 6.03 -17.71 -23.93
N ARG A 123 4.96 -17.12 -23.38
CA ARG A 123 3.60 -17.71 -23.43
C ARG A 123 2.99 -17.66 -24.83
N ASP A 124 3.19 -16.57 -25.57
CA ASP A 124 2.75 -16.46 -26.95
C ASP A 124 3.49 -17.47 -27.84
N VAL A 125 4.80 -17.62 -27.64
CA VAL A 125 5.63 -18.63 -28.31
C VAL A 125 5.22 -20.05 -27.90
N GLU A 126 4.91 -20.30 -26.63
CA GLU A 126 4.38 -21.58 -26.14
C GLU A 126 3.06 -21.93 -26.83
N ALA A 127 2.11 -21.00 -26.87
CA ALA A 127 0.81 -21.19 -27.52
C ALA A 127 0.94 -21.45 -29.02
N VAL A 128 1.80 -20.68 -29.71
CA VAL A 128 2.11 -20.88 -31.13
C VAL A 128 2.77 -22.23 -31.35
N THR A 129 3.71 -22.62 -30.49
CA THR A 129 4.42 -23.89 -30.59
C THR A 129 3.47 -25.08 -30.40
N ILE A 130 2.59 -25.03 -29.40
CA ILE A 130 1.56 -26.06 -29.17
C ILE A 130 0.64 -26.16 -30.38
N SER A 131 0.12 -25.04 -30.89
CA SER A 131 -0.77 -25.01 -32.05
C SER A 131 -0.11 -25.58 -33.32
N VAL A 132 1.17 -25.28 -33.54
CA VAL A 132 1.94 -25.84 -34.66
C VAL A 132 2.12 -27.35 -34.49
N LEU A 133 2.46 -27.82 -33.28
CA LEU A 133 2.60 -29.24 -33.00
C LEU A 133 1.29 -30.00 -33.20
N GLU A 134 0.16 -29.48 -32.73
CA GLU A 134 -1.17 -30.05 -32.95
C GLU A 134 -1.54 -30.10 -34.43
N SER A 135 -1.21 -29.05 -35.19
CA SER A 135 -1.42 -29.00 -36.65
C SER A 135 -0.57 -30.04 -37.39
N VAL A 136 0.68 -30.23 -36.98
CA VAL A 136 1.57 -31.26 -37.55
C VAL A 136 1.08 -32.66 -37.21
N LEU A 137 0.68 -32.91 -35.95
CA LEU A 137 0.16 -34.19 -35.50
C LEU A 137 -1.13 -34.59 -36.23
N SER A 138 -2.05 -33.65 -36.41
CA SER A 138 -3.29 -33.88 -37.17
C SER A 138 -3.01 -34.14 -38.66
N PHE A 139 -2.06 -33.41 -39.27
CA PHE A 139 -1.65 -33.64 -40.66
C PHE A 139 -1.02 -35.02 -40.87
N ILE A 140 -0.18 -35.48 -39.94
CA ILE A 140 0.46 -36.81 -40.01
C ILE A 140 -0.55 -37.94 -39.74
N SER A 141 -1.50 -37.72 -38.83
CA SER A 141 -2.51 -38.72 -38.46
C SER A 141 -3.53 -38.98 -39.58
N GLY A 142 -3.67 -38.04 -40.52
CA GLY A 142 -4.63 -38.10 -41.61
C GLY A 142 -6.07 -37.86 -41.13
N PRO A 143 -6.99 -37.44 -42.02
CA PRO A 143 -8.37 -37.21 -41.62
C PRO A 143 -8.99 -38.52 -41.15
N GLU A 144 -9.59 -38.47 -39.96
CA GLU A 144 -10.30 -39.55 -39.29
C GLU A 144 -11.55 -39.93 -40.11
N ALA A 145 -11.31 -40.65 -41.19
CA ALA A 145 -12.31 -41.39 -41.92
C ALA A 145 -11.80 -42.82 -41.97
N GLU A 146 -12.58 -43.71 -41.34
CA GLU A 146 -12.40 -45.15 -41.29
C GLU A 146 -11.76 -45.70 -42.57
N SER A 147 -10.46 -46.00 -42.55
CA SER A 147 -9.87 -46.84 -43.59
C SER A 147 -8.60 -47.51 -43.11
N LYS A 148 -8.62 -48.84 -43.20
CA LYS A 148 -7.48 -49.73 -42.99
C LYS A 148 -6.38 -49.36 -43.98
N SER A 149 -5.15 -49.33 -43.48
CA SER A 149 -3.87 -49.15 -44.19
C SER A 149 -3.41 -47.69 -44.41
N CYS A 150 -2.37 -47.32 -43.64
CA CYS A 150 -1.61 -46.09 -43.78
C CYS A 150 -1.06 -45.94 -45.20
N ARG A 151 -1.37 -44.80 -45.83
CA ARG A 151 -0.99 -44.46 -47.21
C ARG A 151 0.43 -43.88 -47.28
N TRP A 152 1.43 -44.60 -46.76
CA TRP A 152 2.86 -44.27 -46.89
C TRP A 152 3.69 -45.45 -47.44
N PRO A 153 3.45 -45.91 -48.69
CA PRO A 153 4.13 -47.11 -49.22
C PRO A 153 5.62 -46.89 -49.52
N LEU A 154 6.05 -45.62 -49.66
CA LEU A 154 7.45 -45.27 -49.97
C LEU A 154 8.32 -45.14 -48.73
N VAL A 155 7.73 -44.79 -47.57
CA VAL A 155 8.48 -44.68 -46.31
C VAL A 155 8.56 -46.03 -45.59
N SER A 156 7.55 -46.91 -45.70
CA SER A 156 7.65 -48.28 -45.19
C SER A 156 8.77 -49.09 -45.85
N LYS A 157 9.06 -48.82 -47.13
CA LYS A 157 10.20 -49.42 -47.85
C LYS A 157 11.56 -48.85 -47.45
N LEU A 158 11.62 -47.62 -46.96
CA LEU A 158 12.87 -47.02 -46.49
C LEU A 158 13.19 -47.42 -45.04
N MET A 159 12.17 -47.57 -44.20
CA MET A 159 12.31 -47.93 -42.78
C MET A 159 12.75 -49.39 -42.55
N HIS A 160 12.48 -50.30 -43.49
CA HIS A 160 12.83 -51.72 -43.32
C HIS A 160 14.21 -52.10 -43.87
N GLN A 161 14.96 -51.16 -44.47
CA GLN A 161 16.25 -51.48 -45.09
C GLN A 161 17.49 -50.96 -44.35
N LYS A 162 17.31 -50.29 -43.20
CA LYS A 162 18.44 -49.85 -42.38
C LYS A 162 18.08 -49.97 -40.90
N LYS A 163 18.26 -51.16 -40.35
CA LYS A 163 18.48 -51.36 -38.92
C LYS A 163 19.82 -50.70 -38.56
N VAL A 164 19.81 -49.39 -38.38
CA VAL A 164 20.84 -48.67 -37.62
C VAL A 164 20.20 -48.23 -36.32
N MET A 165 20.93 -48.50 -35.25
CA MET A 165 20.49 -48.43 -33.86
C MET A 165 19.88 -47.06 -33.51
N CYS A 166 18.81 -47.10 -32.70
CA CYS A 166 18.29 -46.03 -31.85
C CYS A 166 18.60 -44.58 -32.27
N GLU A 167 17.74 -43.97 -33.08
CA GLU A 167 17.64 -42.51 -33.19
C GLU A 167 16.23 -41.97 -32.89
N GLU A 168 15.16 -42.77 -33.08
CA GLU A 168 13.76 -42.39 -32.76
C GLU A 168 13.52 -42.26 -31.24
N GLU A 169 14.08 -43.17 -30.44
CA GLU A 169 13.98 -43.15 -28.98
C GLU A 169 14.78 -41.96 -28.37
N GLN A 170 15.86 -41.56 -29.03
CA GLN A 170 16.69 -40.41 -28.66
C GLN A 170 15.95 -39.08 -28.91
N LYS A 171 15.25 -38.94 -30.05
CA LYS A 171 14.50 -37.72 -30.43
C LYS A 171 13.21 -37.51 -29.63
N ALA A 172 12.47 -38.58 -29.31
CA ALA A 172 11.30 -38.46 -28.42
C ALA A 172 11.73 -37.97 -27.02
N ASN A 173 12.90 -38.40 -26.55
CA ASN A 173 13.48 -37.98 -25.29
C ASN A 173 13.93 -36.50 -25.32
N GLU A 174 14.46 -36.02 -26.45
CA GLU A 174 14.78 -34.60 -26.65
C GLU A 174 13.53 -33.70 -26.63
N ILE A 175 12.43 -34.10 -27.28
CA ILE A 175 11.17 -33.35 -27.28
C ILE A 175 10.56 -33.30 -25.87
N LEU A 176 10.51 -34.44 -25.17
CA LEU A 176 10.04 -34.48 -23.78
C LEU A 176 10.93 -33.65 -22.84
N SER A 177 12.25 -33.61 -23.09
CA SER A 177 13.17 -32.77 -22.33
C SER A 177 12.97 -31.27 -22.62
N ALA A 178 12.69 -30.90 -23.86
CA ALA A 178 12.40 -29.53 -24.26
C ALA A 178 11.05 -29.07 -23.70
N GLU A 179 10.02 -29.92 -23.74
CA GLU A 179 8.71 -29.65 -23.15
C GLU A 179 8.81 -29.53 -21.63
N ALA A 180 9.59 -30.39 -20.97
CA ALA A 180 9.86 -30.29 -19.54
C ALA A 180 10.66 -29.03 -19.19
N ALA A 181 11.62 -28.63 -20.02
CA ALA A 181 12.39 -27.39 -19.85
C ALA A 181 11.49 -26.15 -20.00
N VAL A 182 10.62 -26.10 -21.03
CA VAL A 182 9.64 -25.02 -21.21
C VAL A 182 8.66 -24.97 -20.04
N ARG A 183 8.13 -26.11 -19.60
CA ARG A 183 7.22 -26.21 -18.45
C ARG A 183 7.91 -25.85 -17.12
N SER A 184 9.21 -26.07 -17.01
CA SER A 184 10.04 -25.63 -15.88
C SER A 184 10.27 -24.12 -15.92
N CYS A 185 10.52 -23.55 -17.10
CA CYS A 185 10.65 -22.10 -17.30
C CYS A 185 9.36 -21.36 -16.95
N THR A 186 8.19 -21.93 -17.26
CA THR A 186 6.89 -21.33 -16.88
C THR A 186 6.51 -21.54 -15.41
N LYS A 187 6.93 -22.63 -14.76
CA LYS A 187 6.74 -22.84 -13.31
C LYS A 187 7.82 -22.21 -12.43
N SER A 188 8.83 -21.59 -13.04
CA SER A 188 10.00 -21.03 -12.37
C SER A 188 9.59 -20.15 -11.18
N GLU A 189 10.33 -20.29 -10.07
CA GLU A 189 10.20 -19.46 -8.86
C GLU A 189 10.18 -17.96 -9.20
N ASN A 190 10.87 -17.57 -10.27
CA ASN A 190 10.92 -16.20 -10.79
C ASN A 190 9.54 -15.65 -11.18
N MET A 191 8.65 -16.47 -11.77
CA MET A 191 7.31 -16.00 -12.19
C MET A 191 6.39 -15.77 -11.01
N LYS A 192 6.43 -16.65 -10.01
CA LYS A 192 5.71 -16.46 -8.74
C LYS A 192 6.23 -15.26 -7.97
N HIS A 193 7.54 -15.03 -8.00
CA HIS A 193 8.16 -13.88 -7.36
C HIS A 193 7.71 -12.56 -7.99
N VAL A 194 7.66 -12.47 -9.33
CA VAL A 194 7.16 -11.28 -10.04
C VAL A 194 5.68 -11.01 -9.72
N GLU A 195 4.83 -12.03 -9.72
CA GLU A 195 3.42 -11.87 -9.35
C GLU A 195 3.26 -11.42 -7.89
N ASN A 196 4.06 -11.97 -6.98
CA ASN A 196 4.04 -11.60 -5.57
C ASN A 196 4.50 -10.15 -5.37
N VAL A 197 5.60 -9.75 -6.01
CA VAL A 197 6.11 -8.37 -6.00
C VAL A 197 5.07 -7.40 -6.57
N GLN A 198 4.36 -7.78 -7.64
CA GLN A 198 3.31 -6.94 -8.20
C GLN A 198 2.13 -6.75 -7.24
N LYS A 199 1.73 -7.79 -6.50
CA LYS A 199 0.70 -7.70 -5.45
C LYS A 199 1.14 -6.81 -4.29
N GLU A 200 2.39 -6.95 -3.84
CA GLU A 200 2.98 -6.10 -2.80
C GLU A 200 3.05 -4.63 -3.24
N LEU A 201 3.46 -4.36 -4.49
CA LEU A 201 3.47 -2.99 -5.03
C LEU A 201 2.07 -2.38 -5.10
N GLN A 202 1.04 -3.16 -5.46
CA GLN A 202 -0.35 -2.70 -5.44
C GLN A 202 -0.83 -2.39 -4.01
N SER A 203 -0.50 -3.26 -3.05
CA SER A 203 -0.82 -3.05 -1.63
C SER A 203 -0.15 -1.78 -1.08
N SER A 204 1.12 -1.58 -1.43
CA SER A 204 1.87 -0.37 -1.07
C SER A 204 1.28 0.88 -1.70
N GLU A 205 0.84 0.83 -2.97
CA GLU A 205 0.21 1.98 -3.65
C GLU A 205 -1.10 2.41 -2.95
N LEU A 206 -1.94 1.45 -2.53
CA LEU A 206 -3.15 1.73 -1.76
C LEU A 206 -2.81 2.33 -0.39
N SER A 207 -1.82 1.77 0.31
CA SER A 207 -1.39 2.29 1.61
C SER A 207 -0.83 3.72 1.51
N ILE A 208 -0.10 4.03 0.44
CA ILE A 208 0.40 5.38 0.16
C ILE A 208 -0.77 6.35 -0.09
N GLN A 209 -1.78 5.93 -0.86
CA GLN A 209 -2.99 6.73 -1.12
C GLN A 209 -3.72 7.08 0.18
N ASP A 210 -3.89 6.12 1.09
CA ASP A 210 -4.55 6.35 2.38
C ASP A 210 -3.76 7.35 3.25
N LEU A 211 -2.43 7.26 3.24
CA LEU A 211 -1.55 8.20 3.95
C LEU A 211 -1.59 9.61 3.35
N GLU A 212 -1.60 9.72 2.02
CA GLU A 212 -1.73 11.00 1.31
C GLU A 212 -3.04 11.71 1.72
N GLU A 213 -4.16 10.99 1.73
CA GLU A 213 -5.46 11.53 2.12
C GLU A 213 -5.52 11.89 3.62
N GLY A 214 -4.91 11.06 4.47
CA GLY A 214 -4.79 11.30 5.91
C GLY A 214 -3.99 12.57 6.23
N LEU A 215 -2.85 12.78 5.56
CA LEU A 215 -2.03 13.99 5.70
C LEU A 215 -2.75 15.23 5.17
N GLU A 216 -3.47 15.12 4.06
CA GLU A 216 -4.23 16.23 3.49
C GLU A 216 -5.37 16.67 4.43
N THR A 217 -6.05 15.69 5.02
CA THR A 217 -7.12 15.93 6.00
C THR A 217 -6.57 16.54 7.29
N LEU A 218 -5.44 16.05 7.79
CA LEU A 218 -4.77 16.64 8.96
C LEU A 218 -4.34 18.08 8.68
N SER A 219 -3.71 18.34 7.54
CA SER A 219 -3.27 19.69 7.13
C SER A 219 -4.43 20.67 7.08
N ARG A 220 -5.58 20.27 6.50
CA ARG A 220 -6.80 21.08 6.51
C ARG A 220 -7.29 21.43 7.91
N ARG A 221 -7.30 20.46 8.84
CA ARG A 221 -7.71 20.69 10.23
C ARG A 221 -6.75 21.66 10.93
N MET A 222 -5.44 21.47 10.78
CA MET A 222 -4.42 22.37 11.32
C MET A 222 -4.59 23.81 10.83
N ILE A 223 -4.79 24.00 9.52
CA ILE A 223 -5.05 25.33 8.92
C ILE A 223 -6.30 25.96 9.55
N LYS A 224 -7.39 25.20 9.67
CA LYS A 224 -8.64 25.69 10.29
C LYS A 224 -8.42 26.12 11.75
N THR A 225 -7.71 25.31 12.53
CA THR A 225 -7.33 25.64 13.92
C THR A 225 -6.49 26.91 13.95
N ARG A 226 -5.46 27.03 13.11
CA ARG A 226 -4.60 28.21 13.00
C ARG A 226 -5.39 29.48 12.71
N VAL A 227 -6.28 29.44 11.71
CA VAL A 227 -7.15 30.57 11.35
C VAL A 227 -8.06 30.96 12.51
N THR A 228 -8.60 29.98 13.23
CA THR A 228 -9.43 30.23 14.42
C THR A 228 -8.64 30.98 15.49
N VAL A 229 -7.41 30.53 15.79
CA VAL A 229 -6.53 31.20 16.76
C VAL A 229 -6.17 32.62 16.31
N LEU A 230 -5.76 32.79 15.04
CA LEU A 230 -5.45 34.10 14.47
C LEU A 230 -6.62 35.07 14.57
N ASN A 231 -7.84 34.62 14.28
CA ASN A 231 -9.03 35.44 14.41
C ASN A 231 -9.30 35.85 15.86
N ILE A 232 -9.05 34.97 16.84
CA ILE A 232 -9.24 35.28 18.26
C ILE A 232 -8.28 36.38 18.72
N ILE A 233 -7.00 36.31 18.34
CA ILE A 233 -5.98 37.27 18.78
C ILE A 233 -5.93 38.56 17.96
N SER A 234 -6.67 38.63 16.85
CA SER A 234 -6.76 39.81 16.00
C SER A 234 -8.02 40.65 16.27
N CYS A 235 -8.95 40.17 17.12
CA CYS A 235 -10.15 40.87 17.55
C CYS A 235 -9.87 41.74 18.78
#